data_AF-A0A921CPU6-F1
#
_entry.id   AF-A0A921CPU6-F1
#
_cell.length_a   1.000
_cell.length_b   1.000
_cell.length_c   1.000
_cell.angle_alpha   90.00
_cell.angle_beta   90.00
_cell.angle_gamma   90.00
#
_symmetry.space_group_name_H-M   'P 1'
#
loop_
_entity.id
_entity.type
_entity.pdbx_description
1 polymer ?
#
loop_
_entity_poly.entity_id
_entity_poly.type
_entity_poly.pdbx_seq_one_letter_code
_entity_poly.pdbx_strand_id
1 'polypeptide(L)'
;MAESKKKAESKQKKVITDIDVKRKATKLVVAHLKKKISRDFIGSESINEWIAEMEELLEKPEFEMAEYFAMRKRLNELIERVLDEEIRFKLRDSWYSLGKALDKKVKVN
;
A
#
# COMPACT_ATOMS: atom_id res chain seq x y z
N MET A 1 25.68 -46.83 -7.43
CA MET A 1 26.18 -45.67 -6.65
C MET A 1 25.46 -44.42 -7.13
N ALA A 2 24.69 -43.81 -6.22
CA ALA A 2 24.23 -42.42 -6.15
C ALA A 2 23.50 -41.76 -7.36
N GLU A 3 22.19 -41.57 -7.16
CA GLU A 3 21.36 -40.42 -7.57
C GLU A 3 22.13 -39.08 -7.58
N SER A 4 21.82 -38.14 -8.48
CA SER A 4 20.77 -37.17 -8.20
C SER A 4 20.23 -36.49 -9.44
N LYS A 5 18.93 -36.68 -9.68
CA LYS A 5 18.09 -35.89 -10.57
C LYS A 5 18.05 -34.44 -10.08
N LYS A 6 18.56 -33.49 -10.86
CA LYS A 6 18.21 -32.07 -10.70
C LYS A 6 16.72 -31.90 -11.05
N LYS A 7 15.88 -31.82 -10.02
CA LYS A 7 14.48 -31.45 -10.15
C LYS A 7 14.44 -29.97 -10.53
N ALA A 8 14.14 -29.69 -11.80
CA ALA A 8 13.76 -28.36 -12.23
C ALA A 8 12.39 -28.07 -11.60
N GLU A 9 12.37 -27.29 -10.51
CA GLU A 9 11.14 -26.69 -10.01
C GLU A 9 10.65 -25.70 -11.08
N SER A 10 9.66 -26.17 -11.84
CA SER A 10 8.83 -25.32 -12.67
C SER A 10 8.25 -24.23 -11.78
N LYS A 11 8.70 -22.98 -12.00
CA LYS A 11 8.07 -21.79 -11.43
C LYS A 11 6.59 -21.77 -11.85
N GLN A 12 5.73 -22.38 -11.04
CA GLN A 12 4.30 -22.20 -11.15
C GLN A 12 4.07 -20.68 -11.03
N LYS A 13 3.53 -20.08 -12.10
CA LYS A 13 3.15 -18.67 -12.10
C LYS A 13 2.16 -18.50 -10.94
N LYS A 14 2.60 -17.87 -9.83
CA LYS A 14 1.72 -17.53 -8.72
C LYS A 14 0.57 -16.72 -9.28
N VAL A 15 -0.65 -17.24 -9.16
CA VAL A 15 -1.86 -16.50 -9.51
C VAL A 15 -1.91 -15.30 -8.57
N ILE A 16 -1.72 -14.11 -9.12
CA ILE A 16 -1.77 -12.86 -8.36
C ILE A 16 -3.24 -12.50 -8.21
N THR A 17 -3.76 -12.52 -6.99
CA THR A 17 -5.14 -12.12 -6.71
C THR A 17 -5.28 -10.60 -6.65
N ASP A 18 -6.50 -10.07 -6.75
CA ASP A 18 -6.79 -8.65 -6.54
C ASP A 18 -6.34 -8.17 -5.15
N ILE A 19 -6.47 -9.03 -4.13
CA ILE A 19 -5.99 -8.79 -2.76
C ILE A 19 -4.46 -8.61 -2.75
N ASP A 20 -3.71 -9.46 -3.46
CA ASP A 20 -2.25 -9.35 -3.55
C ASP A 20 -1.83 -8.01 -4.19
N VAL A 21 -2.53 -7.60 -5.25
CA VAL A 21 -2.30 -6.31 -5.92
C VAL A 21 -2.55 -5.16 -4.95
N LYS A 22 -3.70 -5.17 -4.25
CA LYS A 22 -4.07 -4.12 -3.28
C LYS A 22 -3.08 -4.04 -2.13
N ARG A 23 -2.70 -5.18 -1.54
CA ARG A 23 -1.73 -5.25 -0.45
C ARG A 23 -0.37 -4.70 -0.88
N LYS A 24 0.12 -5.10 -2.06
CA LYS A 24 1.41 -4.62 -2.60
C LYS A 24 1.39 -3.13 -2.92
N ALA A 25 0.33 -2.64 -3.57
CA ALA A 25 0.21 -1.24 -3.92
C ALA A 25 0.14 -0.36 -2.66
N THR A 26 -0.59 -0.82 -1.64
CA THR A 26 -0.67 -0.09 -0.36
C THR A 26 0.66 -0.05 0.37
N LYS A 27 1.40 -1.16 0.44
CA LYS A 27 2.77 -1.17 1.01
C LYS A 27 3.67 -0.13 0.36
N LEU A 28 3.59 0.02 -0.97
CA LEU A 28 4.34 1.05 -1.69
C LEU A 28 3.94 2.46 -1.24
N VAL A 29 2.64 2.73 -1.09
CA VAL A 29 2.15 4.04 -0.63
C VAL A 29 2.64 4.35 0.78
N VAL A 30 2.51 3.41 1.70
CA VAL A 30 3.01 3.54 3.08
C VAL A 30 4.50 3.93 3.06
N ALA A 31 5.31 3.23 2.28
CA ALA A 31 6.73 3.56 2.14
C ALA A 31 6.98 4.96 1.56
N HIS A 32 6.16 5.42 0.61
CA HIS A 32 6.25 6.76 0.04
C HIS A 32 5.79 7.85 1.02
N LEU A 33 4.74 7.60 1.82
CA LEU A 33 4.26 8.52 2.83
C LEU A 33 5.31 8.69 3.94
N LYS A 34 5.88 7.59 4.46
CA LYS A 34 6.97 7.62 5.44
C LYS A 34 8.15 8.50 5.03
N LYS A 35 8.54 8.46 3.74
CA LYS A 35 9.60 9.33 3.20
C LYS A 35 9.20 10.81 3.16
N LYS A 36 7.93 11.10 2.86
CA LYS A 36 7.38 12.45 2.69
C LYS A 36 7.10 13.16 4.03
N ILE A 37 6.83 12.41 5.10
CA ILE A 37 6.57 12.95 6.45
C ILE A 37 7.83 13.00 7.34
N SER A 38 9.02 13.02 6.73
CA SER A 38 10.31 13.10 7.44
C SER A 38 10.57 14.43 8.15
N ARG A 39 9.60 15.36 8.12
CA ARG A 39 9.59 16.64 8.82
C ARG A 39 8.30 16.76 9.61
N ASP A 40 8.36 17.40 10.76
CA ASP A 40 7.16 17.70 11.55
C ASP A 40 6.31 18.79 10.90
N PHE A 41 5.00 18.57 10.88
CA PHE A 41 4.00 19.53 10.41
C PHE A 41 2.67 19.29 11.13
N ILE A 42 1.78 20.28 11.12
CA ILE A 42 0.45 20.14 11.73
C ILE A 42 -0.33 19.03 11.01
N GLY A 43 -0.61 17.94 11.72
CA GLY A 43 -1.26 16.75 11.19
C GLY A 43 -0.31 15.59 10.84
N SER A 44 1.01 15.74 11.05
CA SER A 44 1.98 14.65 10.85
C SER A 44 1.69 13.45 11.77
N GLU A 45 1.31 13.70 13.03
CA GLU A 45 0.95 12.66 14.00
C GLU A 45 -0.22 11.79 13.51
N SER A 46 -1.30 12.41 13.02
CA SER A 46 -2.46 11.66 12.51
C SER A 46 -2.13 10.82 11.28
N ILE A 47 -1.20 11.29 10.44
CA ILE A 47 -0.74 10.51 9.27
C ILE A 47 0.19 9.38 9.72
N ASN A 48 1.06 9.61 10.70
CA ASN A 48 1.90 8.56 11.29
C ASN A 48 1.06 7.47 11.96
N GLU A 49 0.02 7.86 12.71
CA GLU A 49 -0.95 6.94 13.30
C GLU A 49 -1.65 6.11 12.22
N TRP A 50 -2.18 6.76 11.18
CA TRP A 50 -2.78 6.06 10.05
C TRP A 50 -1.80 5.07 9.37
N ILE A 51 -0.53 5.46 9.23
CA ILE A 51 0.50 4.59 8.67
C ILE A 51 0.69 3.35 9.53
N ALA A 52 0.79 3.51 10.85
CA ALA A 52 0.97 2.39 11.77
C ALA A 52 -0.22 1.43 11.70
N GLU A 53 -1.45 1.95 11.78
CA GLU A 53 -2.67 1.15 11.66
C GLU A 53 -2.78 0.42 10.30
N MET A 54 -2.38 1.10 9.21
CA MET A 54 -2.37 0.48 7.89
C MET A 54 -1.32 -0.62 7.80
N GLU A 55 -0.16 -0.47 8.44
CA GLU A 55 0.87 -1.51 8.50
C GLU A 55 0.36 -2.74 9.25
N GLU A 56 -0.29 -2.56 10.40
CA GLU A 56 -0.92 -3.66 11.14
C GLU A 56 -1.95 -4.40 10.27
N LEU A 57 -2.83 -3.68 9.57
CA LEU A 57 -3.78 -4.28 8.62
C LEU A 57 -3.05 -5.04 7.50
N LEU A 58 -1.92 -4.52 7.01
CA LEU A 58 -1.11 -5.15 5.97
C LEU A 58 -0.28 -6.34 6.47
N GLU A 59 -0.21 -6.58 7.79
CA GLU A 59 0.44 -7.75 8.41
C GLU A 59 -0.55 -8.87 8.73
N LYS A 60 -1.85 -8.55 8.92
CA LYS A 60 -2.89 -9.56 9.14
C LYS A 60 -2.87 -10.65 8.06
N PRO A 61 -3.02 -11.94 8.43
CA PRO A 61 -3.08 -13.04 7.46
C PRO A 61 -4.28 -12.87 6.53
N GLU A 62 -5.40 -12.39 7.07
CA GLU A 62 -6.62 -12.05 6.34
C GLU A 62 -6.64 -10.55 6.04
N PHE A 63 -6.70 -10.20 4.76
CA PHE A 63 -6.80 -8.82 4.31
C PHE A 63 -8.27 -8.44 4.13
N GLU A 64 -8.87 -7.87 5.17
CA GLU A 64 -10.28 -7.49 5.17
C GLU A 64 -10.51 -6.25 4.29
N MET A 65 -11.42 -6.37 3.33
CA MET A 65 -11.60 -5.40 2.26
C MET A 65 -12.38 -4.15 2.72
N ALA A 66 -13.33 -4.30 3.64
CA ALA A 66 -14.05 -3.19 4.23
C ALA A 66 -13.11 -2.34 5.12
N GLU A 67 -12.26 -2.98 5.95
CA GLU A 67 -11.22 -2.29 6.73
C GLU A 67 -10.27 -1.50 5.80
N TYR A 68 -9.82 -2.13 4.71
CA TYR A 68 -9.00 -1.48 3.70
C TYR A 68 -9.68 -0.24 3.11
N PHE A 69 -10.94 -0.35 2.69
CA PHE A 69 -11.66 0.81 2.13
C PHE A 69 -11.91 1.92 3.15
N ALA A 70 -12.13 1.57 4.42
CA ALA A 70 -12.22 2.54 5.50
C ALA A 70 -10.89 3.29 5.69
N MET A 71 -9.76 2.58 5.75
CA MET A 71 -8.44 3.20 5.84
C MET A 71 -8.14 4.11 4.66
N ARG A 72 -8.50 3.66 3.44
CA ARG A 72 -8.40 4.47 2.23
C ARG A 72 -9.13 5.81 2.33
N LYS A 73 -10.38 5.79 2.82
CA LYS A 73 -11.17 7.01 2.99
C LYS A 73 -10.56 7.92 4.06
N ARG A 74 -10.15 7.36 5.20
CA ARG A 74 -9.52 8.10 6.30
C ARG A 74 -8.24 8.82 5.85
N LEU A 75 -7.38 8.17 5.06
CA LEU A 75 -6.17 8.83 4.54
C LEU A 75 -6.52 10.09 3.73
N ASN A 76 -7.53 10.00 2.85
CA ASN A 76 -7.95 11.15 2.06
C ASN A 76 -8.43 12.30 2.95
N GLU A 77 -9.24 12.00 3.97
CA GLU A 77 -9.70 13.00 4.95
C GLU A 77 -8.54 13.63 5.73
N LEU A 78 -7.55 12.84 6.15
CA LEU A 78 -6.36 13.34 6.83
C LEU A 78 -5.53 14.26 5.93
N ILE A 79 -5.34 13.89 4.66
CA ILE A 79 -4.63 14.72 3.68
C ILE A 79 -5.31 16.07 3.53
N GLU A 80 -6.65 16.12 3.41
CA GLU A 80 -7.38 17.39 3.26
C GLU A 80 -7.26 18.32 4.47
N ARG A 81 -6.93 17.79 5.65
CA ARG A 81 -6.72 18.57 6.89
C ARG A 81 -5.31 19.13 7.04
N VAL A 82 -4.34 18.69 6.23
CA VAL A 82 -2.95 19.18 6.30
C VAL A 82 -2.87 20.63 5.82
N LEU A 83 -2.56 21.58 6.71
CA LEU A 83 -2.56 23.01 6.37
C LEU A 83 -1.45 23.41 5.40
N ASP A 84 -0.30 22.75 5.48
CA ASP A 84 0.82 22.99 4.57
C ASP A 84 0.48 22.48 3.15
N GLU A 85 0.37 23.40 2.20
CA GLU A 85 -0.04 23.11 0.83
C GLU A 85 0.98 22.23 0.08
N GLU A 86 2.27 22.46 0.28
CA GLU A 86 3.33 21.70 -0.37
C GLU A 86 3.32 20.25 0.11
N ILE A 87 3.17 20.05 1.42
CA ILE A 87 3.05 18.72 2.04
C ILE A 87 1.74 18.06 1.58
N ARG A 88 0.61 18.77 1.64
CA ARG A 88 -0.69 18.25 1.18
C ARG A 88 -0.61 17.77 -0.27
N PHE A 89 0.01 18.56 -1.15
CA PHE A 89 0.20 18.20 -2.55
C PHE A 89 1.01 16.91 -2.69
N LYS A 90 2.15 16.81 -1.99
CA LYS A 90 3.00 15.61 -2.00
C LYS A 90 2.24 14.38 -1.48
N LEU A 91 1.47 14.49 -0.41
CA LEU A 91 0.70 13.36 0.12
C LEU A 91 -0.41 12.93 -0.84
N ARG A 92 -1.16 13.90 -1.39
CA ARG A 92 -2.22 13.65 -2.39
C ARG A 92 -1.67 12.98 -3.65
N ASP A 93 -0.49 13.37 -4.11
CA ASP A 93 0.19 12.75 -5.25
C ASP A 93 0.51 11.26 -4.99
N SER A 94 1.04 10.92 -3.81
CA SER A 94 1.25 9.50 -3.42
C SER A 94 -0.07 8.72 -3.41
N TRP A 95 -1.12 9.32 -2.85
CA TRP A 95 -2.45 8.73 -2.78
C TRP A 95 -3.08 8.51 -4.18
N TYR A 96 -2.94 9.47 -5.07
CA TYR A 96 -3.47 9.35 -6.44
C TYR A 96 -2.70 8.31 -7.25
N SER A 97 -1.38 8.22 -7.07
CA SER A 97 -0.55 7.17 -7.65
C SER A 97 -1.02 5.76 -7.22
N LEU A 98 -1.46 5.59 -5.97
CA LEU A 98 -2.12 4.36 -5.51
C LEU A 98 -3.36 4.04 -6.36
N GLY A 99 -4.26 5.00 -6.49
CA GLY A 99 -5.50 4.83 -7.24
C GLY A 99 -5.23 4.33 -8.65
N LYS A 100 -4.24 4.94 -9.33
CA LYS A 100 -3.77 4.48 -10.65
C LYS A 100 -3.15 3.10 -10.64
N ALA A 101 -2.35 2.76 -9.62
CA ALA A 101 -1.73 1.43 -9.51
C ALA A 101 -2.78 0.32 -9.33
N LEU A 102 -3.87 0.63 -8.63
CA LEU A 102 -5.01 -0.28 -8.45
C LEU A 102 -5.89 -0.37 -9.70
N ASP A 103 -6.04 0.72 -10.45
CA ASP A 103 -6.86 0.79 -11.67
C ASP A 103 -6.22 0.04 -12.86
N LYS A 104 -4.90 -0.16 -12.83
CA LYS A 104 -4.20 -1.05 -13.78
C LYS A 104 -4.66 -2.49 -13.59
N LYS A 105 -5.84 -2.82 -14.12
CA LYS A 105 -6.41 -4.15 -14.18
C LYS A 105 -5.34 -5.13 -14.64
N VAL A 106 -5.25 -6.23 -13.91
CA VAL A 106 -4.61 -7.47 -14.35
C VAL A 106 -5.01 -7.68 -15.81
N LYS A 107 -4.06 -7.61 -16.75
CA LYS A 107 -4.28 -8.10 -18.11
C LYS A 107 -4.60 -9.59 -17.94
N VAL A 108 -5.89 -9.92 -17.96
CA VAL A 108 -6.36 -11.29 -18.15
C VAL A 108 -5.90 -11.64 -19.56
N ASN A 109 -4.80 -12.39 -19.65
CA ASN A 109 -4.32 -12.96 -20.89
C ASN A 109 -4.73 -14.42 -20.94
#